data_AF-A0AA38T3I8-F1
#
_entry.id   AF-A0AA38T3I8-F1
#
_cell.length_a   1.000
_cell.length_b   1.000
_cell.length_c   1.000
_cell.angle_alpha   90.00
_cell.angle_beta   90.00
_cell.angle_gamma   90.00
#
_symmetry.space_group_name_H-M   'P 1'
#
loop_
_entity.id
_entity.type
_entity.pdbx_description
1 polymer ?
#
loop_
_entity_poly.entity_id
_entity_poly.type
_entity_poly.pdbx_seq_one_letter_code
_entity_poly.pdbx_strand_id
1 'polypeptide(L)'
;MSPPLSTNAANGITSSVRKANTLPRCAYVTFLAGNGDYWKGVVALAKGLRKAKSVYPLIVATLPDVPMDHRQILVAQGCIIREIERLCPPENQTKYAMAYYVINYSKLRIWEFVEYTKMIYLDGDIQVFDNIDHLFDLPDGKFHAVMDCFCAVNSPQYQIGYCQQSPEKVHWPEELGPKPALYFNAGMFVFEPNLSTYHDLLESVKSTPPTLFAEQDLLNVFFRDVYEPLPTAYNLILAMLWRHPENVELDKIKVVHYCDHGSKPWRFTGKEKNMDREDVKMLVDKWWDIYDDETLDYRRTAVGDGGGGTGVGVDQTGSSTLRAPAAA
;
A
#
# COMPACT_ATOMS: atom_id res chain seq x y z
N MET A 1 18.12 63.01 -47.99
CA MET A 1 18.01 63.94 -46.85
C MET A 1 16.95 63.39 -45.90
N SER A 2 17.37 63.00 -44.68
CA SER A 2 16.69 62.93 -43.36
C SER A 2 15.15 62.90 -43.22
N PRO A 3 14.54 62.31 -42.15
CA PRO A 3 15.04 61.41 -41.09
C PRO A 3 13.94 60.37 -40.58
N PRO A 4 13.82 59.91 -39.30
CA PRO A 4 13.70 58.47 -38.97
C PRO A 4 12.51 58.09 -38.04
N LEU A 5 12.42 56.77 -37.76
CA LEU A 5 11.88 56.06 -36.57
C LEU A 5 10.89 56.77 -35.62
N SER A 6 9.75 56.10 -35.39
CA SER A 6 9.06 56.13 -34.10
C SER A 6 8.52 54.74 -33.73
N THR A 7 8.95 54.27 -32.57
CA THR A 7 8.58 53.02 -31.88
C THR A 7 7.19 53.15 -31.25
N ASN A 8 6.33 52.15 -31.42
CA ASN A 8 5.14 51.96 -30.58
C ASN A 8 5.28 50.67 -29.77
N ALA A 9 5.30 50.84 -28.45
CA ALA A 9 5.30 49.77 -27.46
C ALA A 9 3.93 49.07 -27.45
N ALA A 10 3.92 47.76 -27.66
CA ALA A 10 2.75 46.93 -27.43
C ALA A 10 2.78 46.41 -25.99
N ASN A 11 1.81 46.83 -25.18
CA ASN A 11 1.52 46.30 -23.86
C ASN A 11 1.18 44.81 -23.97
N GLY A 12 2.10 43.94 -23.54
CA GLY A 12 1.85 42.52 -23.34
C GLY A 12 1.06 42.30 -22.06
N ILE A 13 -0.22 41.95 -22.19
CA ILE A 13 -1.00 41.37 -21.10
C ILE A 13 -0.47 39.96 -20.87
N THR A 14 0.36 39.77 -19.84
CA THR A 14 0.78 38.45 -19.38
C THR A 14 -0.36 37.83 -18.56
N SER A 15 -1.21 37.04 -19.21
CA SER A 15 -2.15 36.17 -18.52
C SER A 15 -1.37 35.09 -17.76
N SER A 16 -1.19 35.27 -16.45
CA SER A 16 -0.66 34.23 -15.56
C SER A 16 -1.71 33.12 -15.41
N VAL A 17 -1.71 32.18 -16.35
CA VAL A 17 -2.44 30.92 -16.19
C VAL A 17 -1.81 30.19 -15.01
N ARG A 18 -2.54 30.09 -13.90
CA ARG A 18 -2.17 29.24 -12.77
C ARG A 18 -1.99 27.82 -13.31
N LYS A 19 -0.77 27.28 -13.24
CA LYS A 19 -0.53 25.85 -13.51
C LYS A 19 -1.49 25.06 -12.61
N ALA A 20 -2.41 24.32 -13.21
CA ALA A 20 -3.12 23.28 -12.49
C ALA A 20 -2.07 22.37 -11.85
N ASN A 21 -2.18 22.09 -10.56
CA ASN A 21 -1.33 21.09 -9.90
C ASN A 21 -1.58 19.76 -10.61
N THR A 22 -0.70 19.40 -11.56
CA THR A 22 -0.68 18.08 -12.16
C THR A 22 -0.41 17.10 -11.03
N LEU A 23 -1.30 16.13 -10.82
CA LEU A 23 -1.08 15.04 -9.88
C LEU A 23 0.31 14.42 -10.11
N PRO A 24 1.04 14.04 -9.05
CA PRO A 24 2.28 13.29 -9.21
C PRO A 24 2.04 12.06 -10.09
N ARG A 25 2.95 11.80 -11.03
CA ARG A 25 2.84 10.62 -11.92
C ARG A 25 3.11 9.31 -11.18
N CYS A 26 3.57 9.36 -9.94
CA CYS A 26 3.80 8.21 -9.09
C CYS A 26 2.97 8.30 -7.81
N ALA A 27 2.58 7.16 -7.25
CA ALA A 27 1.84 7.10 -6.00
C ALA A 27 2.05 5.77 -5.26
N TYR A 28 1.88 5.81 -3.94
CA TYR A 28 1.65 4.59 -3.17
C TYR A 28 0.20 4.17 -3.32
N VAL A 29 -0.05 2.86 -3.27
CA VAL A 29 -1.40 2.32 -3.29
C VAL A 29 -1.55 1.17 -2.30
N THR A 30 -2.65 1.18 -1.56
CA THR A 30 -3.09 0.07 -0.70
C THR A 30 -4.51 -0.32 -1.07
N PHE A 31 -4.91 -1.54 -0.71
CA PHE A 31 -6.26 -2.04 -0.91
C PHE A 31 -6.99 -2.20 0.44
N LEU A 32 -8.29 -1.87 0.47
CA LEU A 32 -9.15 -2.04 1.64
C LEU A 32 -10.52 -2.59 1.24
N ALA A 33 -10.98 -3.60 1.97
CA ALA A 33 -12.26 -4.26 1.76
C ALA A 33 -12.95 -4.59 3.08
N GLY A 34 -14.28 -4.68 3.04
CA GLY A 34 -15.11 -5.07 4.17
C GLY A 34 -15.19 -4.03 5.28
N ASN A 35 -15.84 -4.44 6.39
CA ASN A 35 -16.14 -3.59 7.55
C ASN A 35 -15.23 -3.87 8.76
N GLY A 36 -14.08 -4.52 8.53
CA GLY A 36 -13.09 -4.79 9.58
C GLY A 36 -12.29 -3.55 9.99
N ASP A 37 -11.27 -3.78 10.82
CA ASP A 37 -10.43 -2.73 11.41
C ASP A 37 -9.12 -2.47 10.65
N TYR A 38 -8.96 -3.01 9.44
CA TYR A 38 -7.80 -2.76 8.58
C TYR A 38 -7.61 -1.28 8.21
N TRP A 39 -8.66 -0.45 8.36
CA TRP A 39 -8.52 1.00 8.23
C TRP A 39 -7.49 1.57 9.25
N LYS A 40 -7.33 0.96 10.43
CA LYS A 40 -6.31 1.36 11.41
C LYS A 40 -4.89 1.17 10.86
N GLY A 41 -4.66 0.05 10.19
CA GLY A 41 -3.41 -0.22 9.46
C GLY A 41 -3.13 0.82 8.39
N VAL A 42 -4.14 1.16 7.59
CA VAL A 42 -4.01 2.19 6.55
C VAL A 42 -3.75 3.59 7.15
N VAL A 43 -4.34 3.93 8.31
CA VAL A 43 -4.01 5.18 9.03
C VAL A 43 -2.54 5.19 9.45
N ALA A 44 -2.04 4.12 10.05
CA ALA A 44 -0.63 4.02 10.45
C ALA A 44 0.31 4.09 9.24
N LEU A 45 -0.05 3.44 8.14
CA LEU A 45 0.68 3.51 6.88
C LEU A 45 0.77 4.96 6.36
N ALA A 46 -0.36 5.69 6.34
CA ALA A 46 -0.39 7.10 5.94
C ALA A 46 0.51 7.97 6.84
N LYS A 47 0.45 7.76 8.16
CA LYS A 47 1.34 8.43 9.13
C LYS A 47 2.80 8.04 8.93
N GLY A 48 3.09 6.78 8.62
CA GLY A 48 4.42 6.26 8.32
C GLY A 48 5.06 6.93 7.12
N LEU A 49 4.34 6.98 5.99
CA LEU A 49 4.79 7.67 4.78
C LEU A 49 5.06 9.16 5.06
N ARG A 50 4.22 9.80 5.89
CA ARG A 50 4.42 11.20 6.31
C ARG A 50 5.63 11.39 7.21
N LYS A 51 5.85 10.49 8.19
CA LYS A 51 7.04 10.48 9.06
C LYS A 51 8.32 10.29 8.24
N ALA A 52 8.25 9.40 7.25
CA ALA A 52 9.28 9.17 6.25
C ALA A 52 9.43 10.31 5.23
N LYS A 53 8.61 11.37 5.33
CA LYS A 53 8.63 12.55 4.46
C LYS A 53 8.46 12.20 2.99
N SER A 54 7.66 11.19 2.68
CA SER A 54 7.32 10.88 1.30
C SER A 54 6.62 12.06 0.63
N VAL A 55 6.99 12.32 -0.62
CA VAL A 55 6.39 13.38 -1.44
C VAL A 55 5.20 12.89 -2.27
N TYR A 56 4.95 11.57 -2.27
CA TYR A 56 3.92 10.95 -3.09
C TYR A 56 2.64 10.65 -2.29
N PRO A 57 1.46 10.72 -2.93
CA PRO A 57 0.21 10.45 -2.25
C PRO A 57 0.02 8.96 -1.96
N LEU A 58 -0.84 8.66 -0.99
CA LEU A 58 -1.36 7.31 -0.74
C LEU A 58 -2.78 7.19 -1.31
N ILE A 59 -2.93 6.33 -2.32
CA ILE A 59 -4.22 5.94 -2.88
C ILE A 59 -4.73 4.73 -2.10
N VAL A 60 -5.99 4.76 -1.67
CA VAL A 60 -6.66 3.63 -1.04
C VAL A 60 -7.71 3.12 -2.01
N ALA A 61 -7.41 2.00 -2.65
CA ALA A 61 -8.37 1.26 -3.47
C ALA A 61 -9.40 0.60 -2.55
N THR A 62 -10.65 1.04 -2.58
CA THR A 62 -11.70 0.52 -1.68
C THR A 62 -12.77 -0.26 -2.44
N LEU A 63 -13.24 -1.36 -1.89
CA LEU A 63 -14.50 -1.98 -2.33
C LEU A 63 -15.73 -1.21 -1.81
N PRO A 64 -16.91 -1.33 -2.46
CA PRO A 64 -18.15 -0.68 -2.02
C PRO A 64 -18.61 -1.03 -0.61
N ASP A 65 -18.15 -2.15 -0.03
CA ASP A 65 -18.50 -2.58 1.33
C ASP A 65 -17.69 -1.90 2.44
N VAL A 66 -16.66 -1.12 2.11
CA VAL A 66 -15.94 -0.33 3.12
C VAL A 66 -16.87 0.76 3.67
N PRO A 67 -17.16 0.76 4.99
CA PRO A 67 -18.03 1.73 5.64
C PRO A 67 -17.64 3.19 5.39
N MET A 68 -18.64 4.07 5.31
CA MET A 68 -18.42 5.49 4.99
C MET A 68 -17.60 6.22 6.05
N ASP A 69 -17.80 5.88 7.33
CA ASP A 69 -17.01 6.40 8.45
C ASP A 69 -15.52 6.00 8.33
N HIS A 70 -15.22 4.74 7.97
CA HIS A 70 -13.85 4.31 7.69
C HIS A 70 -13.24 5.14 6.54
N ARG A 71 -13.97 5.34 5.44
CA ARG A 71 -13.51 6.17 4.32
C ARG A 71 -13.26 7.62 4.73
N GLN A 72 -14.14 8.20 5.54
CA GLN A 72 -14.01 9.57 6.06
C GLN A 72 -12.77 9.72 6.94
N ILE A 73 -12.48 8.74 7.80
CA ILE A 73 -11.25 8.71 8.61
C ILE A 73 -10.00 8.75 7.70
N LEU A 74 -9.98 7.93 6.66
CA LEU A 74 -8.85 7.87 5.73
C LEU A 74 -8.68 9.16 4.93
N VAL A 75 -9.78 9.78 4.47
CA VAL A 75 -9.74 11.11 3.83
C VAL A 75 -9.22 12.16 4.81
N ALA A 76 -9.65 12.12 6.07
CA ALA A 76 -9.17 13.03 7.11
C ALA A 76 -7.66 12.86 7.38
N GLN A 77 -7.10 11.68 7.12
CA GLN A 77 -5.67 11.38 7.16
C GLN A 77 -4.92 11.70 5.85
N GLY A 78 -5.57 12.37 4.90
CA GLY A 78 -4.96 12.81 3.64
C GLY A 78 -4.87 11.73 2.56
N CYS A 79 -5.49 10.57 2.76
CA CYS A 79 -5.55 9.52 1.74
C CYS A 79 -6.51 9.89 0.61
N ILE A 80 -6.18 9.44 -0.61
CA ILE A 80 -7.07 9.58 -1.77
C ILE A 80 -7.84 8.27 -1.92
N ILE A 81 -9.16 8.30 -1.69
CA ILE A 81 -10.01 7.12 -1.85
C ILE A 81 -10.33 6.93 -3.34
N ARG A 82 -10.06 5.73 -3.86
CA ARG A 82 -10.49 5.29 -5.18
C ARG A 82 -11.35 4.05 -5.04
N GLU A 83 -12.65 4.20 -5.26
CA GLU A 83 -13.53 3.02 -5.28
C GLU A 83 -13.24 2.16 -6.51
N ILE A 84 -13.14 0.85 -6.31
CA ILE A 84 -12.97 -0.15 -7.36
C ILE A 84 -14.07 -1.19 -7.28
N GLU A 85 -14.42 -1.78 -8.41
CA GLU A 85 -15.43 -2.83 -8.47
C GLU A 85 -14.90 -4.17 -7.93
N ARG A 86 -15.79 -5.01 -7.42
CA ARG A 86 -15.42 -6.36 -7.00
C ARG A 86 -15.04 -7.22 -8.19
N LEU A 87 -13.99 -8.02 -8.06
CA LEU A 87 -13.73 -9.15 -8.95
C LEU A 87 -14.45 -10.38 -8.42
N CYS A 88 -15.48 -10.83 -9.14
CA CYS A 88 -16.22 -12.03 -8.82
C CYS A 88 -15.56 -13.27 -9.46
N PRO A 89 -15.54 -14.42 -8.76
CA PRO A 89 -15.10 -15.66 -9.38
C PRO A 89 -16.08 -16.14 -10.46
N PRO A 90 -15.65 -17.09 -11.32
CA PRO A 90 -16.54 -17.81 -12.22
C PRO A 90 -17.73 -18.46 -11.47
N GLU A 91 -18.87 -18.61 -12.14
CA GLU A 91 -20.18 -19.00 -11.56
C GLU A 91 -20.19 -20.30 -10.73
N ASN A 92 -19.18 -21.17 -10.89
CA ASN A 92 -19.12 -22.50 -10.27
C ASN A 92 -18.42 -22.56 -8.89
N GLN A 93 -18.15 -21.42 -8.23
CA GLN A 93 -17.46 -21.40 -6.92
C GLN A 93 -18.40 -21.28 -5.72
N THR A 94 -18.01 -21.88 -4.57
CA THR A 94 -18.78 -21.84 -3.31
C THR A 94 -18.68 -20.46 -2.62
N LYS A 95 -19.67 -20.08 -1.79
CA LYS A 95 -19.70 -18.78 -1.07
C LYS A 95 -18.41 -18.43 -0.30
N TYR A 96 -17.78 -19.41 0.35
CA TYR A 96 -16.52 -19.18 1.08
C TYR A 96 -15.34 -18.93 0.12
N ALA A 97 -15.25 -19.69 -0.97
CA ALA A 97 -14.30 -19.41 -2.04
C ALA A 97 -14.55 -18.03 -2.66
N MET A 98 -15.82 -17.60 -2.76
CA MET A 98 -16.15 -16.27 -3.28
C MET A 98 -15.63 -15.12 -2.42
N ALA A 99 -15.78 -15.17 -1.09
CA ALA A 99 -15.29 -14.10 -0.22
C ALA A 99 -13.76 -13.99 -0.25
N TYR A 100 -13.07 -15.13 -0.18
CA TYR A 100 -11.61 -15.21 -0.32
C TYR A 100 -11.15 -14.68 -1.69
N TYR A 101 -11.80 -15.11 -2.77
CA TYR A 101 -11.50 -14.65 -4.11
C TYR A 101 -11.70 -13.14 -4.28
N VAL A 102 -12.82 -12.60 -3.82
CA VAL A 102 -13.13 -11.17 -3.94
C VAL A 102 -12.06 -10.35 -3.22
N ILE A 103 -11.68 -10.70 -1.99
CA ILE A 103 -10.69 -9.94 -1.23
C ILE A 103 -9.31 -10.01 -1.91
N ASN A 104 -8.88 -11.18 -2.34
CA ASN A 104 -7.53 -11.39 -2.83
C ASN A 104 -7.31 -10.90 -4.26
N TYR A 105 -8.29 -11.11 -5.15
CA TYR A 105 -8.14 -10.74 -6.56
C TYR A 105 -8.65 -9.34 -6.90
N SER A 106 -9.56 -8.74 -6.12
CA SER A 106 -10.04 -7.37 -6.41
C SER A 106 -8.90 -6.35 -6.40
N LYS A 107 -7.84 -6.58 -5.63
CA LYS A 107 -6.66 -5.70 -5.61
C LYS A 107 -5.98 -5.58 -6.98
N LEU A 108 -6.15 -6.55 -7.90
CA LEU A 108 -5.59 -6.48 -9.26
C LEU A 108 -6.11 -5.28 -10.07
N ARG A 109 -7.23 -4.68 -9.67
CA ARG A 109 -7.74 -3.45 -10.30
C ARG A 109 -6.82 -2.23 -10.14
N ILE A 110 -5.80 -2.29 -9.27
CA ILE A 110 -4.80 -1.22 -9.20
C ILE A 110 -4.03 -1.04 -10.52
N TRP A 111 -3.99 -2.06 -11.39
CA TRP A 111 -3.42 -1.90 -12.74
C TRP A 111 -4.27 -1.02 -13.67
N GLU A 112 -5.53 -0.74 -13.32
CA GLU A 112 -6.39 0.19 -14.07
C GLU A 112 -6.05 1.67 -13.76
N PHE A 113 -5.10 1.94 -12.86
CA PHE A 113 -4.78 3.29 -12.39
C PHE A 113 -3.79 4.00 -13.34
N VAL A 114 -4.14 4.00 -14.64
CA VAL A 114 -3.28 4.46 -15.75
C VAL A 114 -3.04 5.96 -15.81
N GLU A 115 -3.60 6.74 -14.89
CA GLU A 115 -3.16 8.13 -14.69
C GLU A 115 -1.78 8.22 -14.01
N TYR A 116 -1.30 7.14 -13.39
CA TYR A 116 0.05 7.02 -12.83
C TYR A 116 0.94 6.23 -13.77
N THR A 117 2.22 6.60 -13.86
CA THR A 117 3.24 5.86 -14.60
C THR A 117 3.85 4.73 -13.80
N LYS A 118 3.94 4.87 -12.48
CA LYS A 118 4.53 3.87 -11.60
C LYS A 118 3.92 3.96 -10.21
N MET A 119 3.68 2.82 -9.60
CA MET A 119 3.06 2.72 -8.29
C MET A 119 3.81 1.75 -7.41
N ILE A 120 3.77 2.01 -6.10
CA ILE A 120 4.25 1.06 -5.09
C ILE A 120 3.03 0.57 -4.33
N TYR A 121 2.72 -0.71 -4.50
CA TYR A 121 1.69 -1.37 -3.70
C TYR A 121 2.22 -1.70 -2.31
N LEU A 122 1.41 -1.46 -1.29
CA LEU A 122 1.65 -1.84 0.10
C LEU A 122 0.34 -2.40 0.67
N ASP A 123 0.36 -3.62 1.21
CA ASP A 123 -0.79 -4.17 1.93
C ASP A 123 -1.14 -3.29 3.16
N GLY A 124 -2.42 -3.30 3.55
CA GLY A 124 -2.93 -2.44 4.63
C GLY A 124 -2.39 -2.78 6.03
N ASP A 125 -1.58 -3.82 6.16
CA ASP A 125 -0.86 -4.26 7.36
C ASP A 125 0.67 -4.11 7.22
N ILE A 126 1.10 -3.22 6.30
CA ILE A 126 2.48 -2.77 6.19
C ILE A 126 2.68 -1.44 6.91
N GLN A 127 3.85 -1.30 7.54
CA GLN A 127 4.32 -0.04 8.09
C GLN A 127 5.63 0.39 7.44
N VAL A 128 5.66 1.65 6.99
CA VAL A 128 6.87 2.32 6.51
C VAL A 128 7.50 3.10 7.66
N PHE A 129 8.78 2.84 7.92
CA PHE A 129 9.60 3.49 8.94
C PHE A 129 10.58 4.51 8.36
N ASP A 130 11.05 4.27 7.13
CA ASP A 130 12.03 5.09 6.42
C ASP A 130 11.56 5.41 4.99
N ASN A 131 12.10 6.49 4.41
CA ASN A 131 11.75 6.87 3.04
C ASN A 131 12.18 5.79 2.03
N ILE A 132 11.25 5.45 1.14
CA ILE A 132 11.40 4.47 0.05
C ILE A 132 10.98 5.06 -1.31
N ASP A 133 10.96 6.39 -1.44
CA ASP A 133 10.55 7.10 -2.66
C ASP A 133 11.50 6.79 -3.83
N HIS A 134 12.78 6.52 -3.55
CA HIS A 134 13.77 6.16 -4.57
C HIS A 134 13.43 4.86 -5.32
N LEU A 135 12.50 4.05 -4.82
CA LEU A 135 12.02 2.87 -5.55
C LEU A 135 11.19 3.24 -6.80
N PHE A 136 10.66 4.46 -6.88
CA PHE A 136 10.02 4.95 -8.11
C PHE A 136 11.02 5.18 -9.25
N ASP A 137 12.32 5.30 -8.95
CA ASP A 137 13.37 5.49 -9.94
C ASP A 137 13.96 4.16 -10.48
N LEU A 138 13.46 3.01 -10.01
CA LEU A 138 13.85 1.70 -10.53
C LEU A 138 13.51 1.55 -12.02
N PRO A 139 14.22 0.71 -12.79
CA PRO A 139 13.98 0.55 -14.22
C PRO A 139 12.53 0.17 -14.56
N ASP A 140 12.00 0.75 -15.63
CA ASP A 140 10.71 0.37 -16.20
C ASP A 140 10.79 -1.02 -16.88
N GLY A 141 9.65 -1.66 -17.08
CA GLY A 141 9.51 -3.00 -17.66
C GLY A 141 9.85 -4.13 -16.69
N LYS A 142 9.96 -3.83 -15.39
CA LYS A 142 10.33 -4.77 -14.32
C LYS A 142 9.27 -4.82 -13.23
N PHE A 143 9.16 -5.99 -12.60
CA PHE A 143 8.33 -6.18 -11.42
C PHE A 143 9.24 -6.35 -10.21
N HIS A 144 9.26 -5.36 -9.32
CA HIS A 144 10.14 -5.38 -8.16
C HIS A 144 9.37 -5.75 -6.90
N ALA A 145 9.81 -6.79 -6.21
CA ALA A 145 9.19 -7.26 -4.97
C ALA A 145 10.25 -7.94 -4.08
N VAL A 146 9.95 -8.12 -2.80
CA VAL A 146 10.88 -8.80 -1.89
C VAL A 146 10.65 -10.31 -1.94
N MET A 147 11.75 -11.05 -2.00
CA MET A 147 11.75 -12.51 -2.00
C MET A 147 11.16 -13.07 -0.70
N ASP A 148 10.23 -14.02 -0.80
CA ASP A 148 9.70 -14.76 0.36
C ASP A 148 10.62 -15.96 0.70
N CYS A 149 10.24 -16.80 1.65
CA CYS A 149 10.96 -18.03 2.00
C CYS A 149 10.13 -19.28 1.69
N PHE A 150 10.80 -20.41 1.39
CA PHE A 150 10.15 -21.70 1.22
C PHE A 150 9.95 -22.48 2.53
N CYS A 151 10.24 -21.85 3.68
CA CYS A 151 10.23 -22.49 5.00
C CYS A 151 8.84 -22.60 5.65
N ALA A 152 7.76 -22.24 4.96
CA ALA A 152 6.41 -22.17 5.54
C ALA A 152 5.45 -23.26 5.07
N VAL A 153 5.53 -23.65 3.80
CA VAL A 153 4.53 -24.50 3.14
C VAL A 153 5.14 -25.83 2.80
N ASN A 154 4.38 -26.91 3.03
CA ASN A 154 4.74 -28.28 2.68
C ASN A 154 4.83 -28.47 1.15
N SER A 155 5.89 -27.91 0.58
CA SER A 155 6.29 -27.93 -0.81
C SER A 155 7.49 -28.86 -0.98
N PRO A 156 7.82 -29.32 -2.20
CA PRO A 156 9.03 -30.10 -2.45
C PRO A 156 10.30 -29.42 -1.89
N GLN A 157 10.38 -28.09 -2.03
CA GLN A 157 11.46 -27.25 -1.48
C GLN A 157 11.57 -27.39 0.04
N TYR A 158 10.43 -27.25 0.74
CA TYR A 158 10.37 -27.40 2.18
C TYR A 158 10.77 -28.80 2.65
N GLN A 159 10.32 -29.85 1.95
CA GLN A 159 10.58 -31.24 2.32
C GLN A 159 12.06 -31.61 2.31
N ILE A 160 12.84 -31.01 1.40
CA ILE A 160 14.29 -31.22 1.33
C ILE A 160 15.09 -30.19 2.13
N GLY A 161 14.42 -29.21 2.74
CA GLY A 161 15.07 -28.11 3.46
C GLY A 161 15.69 -27.03 2.56
N TYR A 162 15.36 -27.02 1.26
CA TYR A 162 15.82 -26.01 0.31
C TYR A 162 15.08 -24.68 0.53
N CYS A 163 15.81 -23.57 0.63
CA CYS A 163 15.22 -22.23 0.66
C CYS A 163 16.02 -21.25 -0.19
N GLN A 164 15.31 -20.46 -1.00
CA GLN A 164 15.91 -19.41 -1.84
C GLN A 164 16.56 -18.25 -1.04
N GLN A 165 16.24 -18.11 0.26
CA GLN A 165 16.87 -17.16 1.17
C GLN A 165 18.25 -17.62 1.66
N SER A 166 18.55 -18.92 1.56
CA SER A 166 19.84 -19.51 1.96
C SER A 166 20.21 -20.64 1.01
N PRO A 167 20.35 -20.38 -0.30
CA PRO A 167 20.55 -21.41 -1.32
C PRO A 167 21.86 -22.21 -1.15
N GLU A 168 22.79 -21.69 -0.34
CA GLU A 168 24.06 -22.33 0.01
C GLU A 168 23.94 -23.41 1.09
N LYS A 169 22.91 -23.36 1.95
CA LYS A 169 22.72 -24.33 3.05
C LYS A 169 22.30 -25.71 2.53
N VAL A 170 21.39 -25.72 1.56
CA VAL A 170 20.93 -26.92 0.85
C VAL A 170 20.93 -26.58 -0.63
N HIS A 171 21.72 -27.30 -1.41
CA HIS A 171 21.75 -27.12 -2.85
C HIS A 171 20.53 -27.82 -3.48
N TRP A 172 19.98 -27.24 -4.54
CA TRP A 172 18.86 -27.85 -5.25
C TRP A 172 19.31 -29.15 -5.95
N PRO A 173 18.71 -30.32 -5.65
CA PRO A 173 19.07 -31.58 -6.30
C PRO A 173 18.68 -31.57 -7.77
N GLU A 174 19.63 -31.86 -8.66
CA GLU A 174 19.39 -31.87 -10.13
C GLU A 174 18.34 -32.94 -10.52
N GLU A 175 18.21 -34.00 -9.72
CA GLU A 175 17.25 -35.09 -9.94
C GLU A 175 15.79 -34.63 -9.78
N LEU A 176 15.55 -33.51 -9.10
CA LEU A 176 14.23 -32.89 -8.96
C LEU A 176 13.88 -31.96 -10.13
N GLY A 177 14.75 -31.89 -11.14
CA GLY A 177 14.58 -31.05 -12.33
C GLY A 177 15.13 -29.64 -12.15
N PRO A 178 14.70 -28.68 -13.00
CA PRO A 178 15.23 -27.33 -12.96
C PRO A 178 14.93 -26.66 -11.61
N LYS A 179 15.86 -25.83 -11.16
CA LYS A 179 15.70 -25.03 -9.94
C LYS A 179 14.38 -24.25 -10.01
N PRO A 180 13.61 -24.18 -8.91
CA PRO A 180 12.39 -23.38 -8.86
C PRO A 180 12.67 -21.93 -9.23
N ALA A 181 11.72 -21.30 -9.91
CA ALA A 181 11.74 -19.86 -10.11
C ALA A 181 11.75 -19.16 -8.74
N LEU A 182 12.34 -17.96 -8.70
CA LEU A 182 12.30 -17.14 -7.50
C LEU A 182 10.85 -16.78 -7.17
N TYR A 183 10.56 -16.72 -5.88
CA TYR A 183 9.21 -16.47 -5.37
C TYR A 183 9.20 -15.23 -4.45
N PHE A 184 8.35 -14.26 -4.72
CA PHE A 184 8.22 -13.03 -3.93
C PHE A 184 6.96 -13.02 -3.07
N ASN A 185 7.00 -12.19 -2.04
CA ASN A 185 5.83 -11.81 -1.27
C ASN A 185 5.08 -10.67 -1.97
N ALA A 186 3.76 -10.80 -2.12
CA ALA A 186 2.93 -9.83 -2.84
C ALA A 186 2.38 -8.71 -1.95
N GLY A 187 2.83 -8.59 -0.70
CA GLY A 187 2.42 -7.50 0.18
C GLY A 187 3.05 -6.16 -0.20
N MET A 188 4.21 -6.18 -0.84
CA MET A 188 4.86 -4.99 -1.38
C MET A 188 5.48 -5.26 -2.73
N PHE A 189 5.16 -4.41 -3.70
CA PHE A 189 5.79 -4.45 -5.02
C PHE A 189 5.73 -3.10 -5.75
N VAL A 190 6.66 -2.90 -6.67
CA VAL A 190 6.69 -1.76 -7.60
C VAL A 190 6.20 -2.24 -8.97
N PHE A 191 5.25 -1.52 -9.56
CA PHE A 191 4.64 -1.89 -10.83
C PHE A 191 4.22 -0.66 -11.65
N GLU A 192 3.97 -0.89 -12.94
CA GLU A 192 3.43 0.10 -13.86
C GLU A 192 1.96 -0.23 -14.18
N PRO A 193 1.01 0.65 -13.84
CA PRO A 193 -0.39 0.45 -14.24
C PRO A 193 -0.53 0.37 -15.76
N ASN A 194 -1.22 -0.66 -16.25
CA ASN A 194 -1.38 -0.91 -17.67
C ASN A 194 -2.64 -1.74 -17.92
N LEU A 195 -3.53 -1.26 -18.80
CA LEU A 195 -4.80 -1.95 -19.10
C LEU A 195 -4.61 -3.31 -19.79
N SER A 196 -3.60 -3.45 -20.66
CA SER A 196 -3.28 -4.74 -21.28
C SER A 196 -2.85 -5.73 -20.21
N THR A 197 -1.90 -5.34 -19.34
CA THR A 197 -1.45 -6.17 -18.22
C THR A 197 -2.61 -6.54 -17.28
N TYR A 198 -3.49 -5.60 -16.99
CA TYR A 198 -4.71 -5.86 -16.21
C TYR A 198 -5.59 -6.93 -16.87
N HIS A 199 -5.88 -6.82 -18.17
CA HIS A 199 -6.70 -7.79 -18.87
C HIS A 199 -6.04 -9.18 -18.94
N ASP A 200 -4.72 -9.23 -19.16
CA ASP A 200 -3.95 -10.47 -19.16
C ASP A 200 -3.92 -11.13 -17.77
N LEU A 201 -3.81 -10.32 -16.70
CA LEU A 201 -3.95 -10.79 -15.32
C LEU A 201 -5.34 -11.38 -15.09
N LEU A 202 -6.41 -10.70 -15.49
CA LEU A 202 -7.78 -11.21 -15.34
C LEU A 202 -8.01 -12.52 -16.09
N GLU A 203 -7.48 -12.64 -17.30
CA GLU A 203 -7.58 -13.89 -18.05
C GLU A 203 -6.82 -15.01 -17.34
N SER A 204 -5.63 -14.70 -16.82
CA SER A 204 -4.84 -15.64 -16.01
C SER A 204 -5.58 -16.09 -14.75
N VAL A 205 -6.31 -15.19 -14.06
CA VAL A 205 -7.13 -15.56 -12.90
C VAL A 205 -8.19 -16.61 -13.28
N LYS A 206 -8.86 -16.48 -14.44
CA LYS A 206 -9.89 -17.44 -14.88
C LYS A 206 -9.32 -18.83 -15.12
N SER A 207 -8.08 -18.92 -15.60
CA SER A 207 -7.40 -20.18 -15.87
C SER A 207 -6.63 -20.76 -14.68
N THR A 208 -6.43 -19.98 -13.62
CA THR A 208 -5.63 -20.39 -12.45
C THR A 208 -6.53 -21.00 -11.37
N PRO A 209 -6.30 -22.27 -10.98
CA PRO A 209 -6.99 -22.85 -9.83
C PRO A 209 -6.72 -22.03 -8.57
N PRO A 210 -7.70 -21.90 -7.65
CA PRO A 210 -7.46 -21.24 -6.36
C PRO A 210 -6.30 -21.91 -5.62
N THR A 211 -5.35 -21.09 -5.17
CA THR A 211 -4.18 -21.53 -4.40
C THR A 211 -4.24 -21.02 -2.96
N LEU A 212 -3.31 -21.48 -2.11
CA LEU A 212 -3.23 -21.06 -0.71
C LEU A 212 -2.87 -19.56 -0.57
N PHE A 213 -2.06 -19.02 -1.49
CA PHE A 213 -1.64 -17.62 -1.47
C PHE A 213 -2.29 -16.77 -2.57
N ALA A 214 -3.36 -17.26 -3.19
CA ALA A 214 -4.20 -16.57 -4.16
C ALA A 214 -3.44 -15.72 -5.18
N GLU A 215 -3.53 -14.40 -5.08
CA GLU A 215 -2.94 -13.46 -6.01
C GLU A 215 -1.41 -13.44 -5.95
N GLN A 216 -0.81 -13.77 -4.80
CA GLN A 216 0.65 -13.88 -4.72
C GLN A 216 1.17 -14.98 -5.65
N ASP A 217 0.53 -16.16 -5.65
CA ASP A 217 0.92 -17.25 -6.53
C ASP A 217 0.70 -16.89 -8.01
N LEU A 218 -0.43 -16.23 -8.31
CA LEU A 218 -0.72 -15.73 -9.65
C LEU A 218 0.36 -14.74 -10.13
N LEU A 219 0.68 -13.73 -9.32
CA LEU A 219 1.65 -12.70 -9.66
C LEU A 219 3.05 -13.31 -9.85
N ASN A 220 3.42 -14.30 -9.03
CA ASN A 220 4.70 -15.02 -9.16
C ASN A 220 4.81 -15.83 -10.47
N VAL A 221 3.70 -16.35 -10.99
CA VAL A 221 3.67 -17.00 -12.30
C VAL A 221 3.69 -15.94 -13.41
N PHE A 222 2.85 -14.92 -13.30
CA PHE A 222 2.64 -13.91 -14.33
C PHE A 222 3.88 -13.04 -14.59
N PHE A 223 4.54 -12.58 -13.53
CA PHE A 223 5.68 -11.66 -13.61
C PHE A 223 7.05 -12.37 -13.56
N ARG A 224 7.09 -13.69 -13.64
CA ARG A 224 8.31 -14.50 -13.48
C ARG A 224 9.50 -13.98 -14.29
N ASP A 225 9.29 -13.68 -15.56
CA ASP A 225 10.36 -13.36 -16.50
C ASP A 225 10.86 -11.90 -16.38
N VAL A 226 10.12 -11.06 -15.67
CA VAL A 226 10.45 -9.64 -15.45
C VAL A 226 10.67 -9.31 -13.97
N TYR A 227 10.61 -10.32 -13.08
CA TYR A 227 10.78 -10.15 -11.64
C TYR A 227 12.23 -9.84 -11.27
N GLU A 228 12.43 -8.78 -10.49
CA GLU A 228 13.71 -8.41 -9.91
C GLU A 228 13.61 -8.24 -8.38
N PRO A 229 14.35 -9.05 -7.58
CA PRO A 229 14.25 -9.02 -6.13
C PRO A 229 14.70 -7.69 -5.51
N LEU A 230 13.91 -7.22 -4.54
CA LEU A 230 14.30 -6.17 -3.61
C LEU A 230 14.89 -6.77 -2.32
N PRO A 231 15.80 -6.04 -1.64
CA PRO A 231 16.29 -6.44 -0.32
C PRO A 231 15.17 -6.59 0.71
N THR A 232 15.33 -7.51 1.66
CA THR A 232 14.40 -7.75 2.79
C THR A 232 14.02 -6.48 3.55
N ALA A 233 14.92 -5.49 3.58
CA ALA A 233 14.68 -4.18 4.20
C ALA A 233 13.42 -3.45 3.69
N TYR A 234 12.94 -3.74 2.48
CA TYR A 234 11.79 -3.09 1.86
C TYR A 234 10.45 -3.83 2.06
N ASN A 235 10.48 -5.00 2.70
CA ASN A 235 9.29 -5.77 3.08
C ASN A 235 9.72 -6.88 4.06
N LEU A 236 10.03 -6.51 5.30
CA LEU A 236 10.34 -7.50 6.33
C LEU A 236 9.06 -8.19 6.77
N ILE A 237 8.84 -9.41 6.28
CA ILE A 237 7.86 -10.34 6.85
C ILE A 237 8.39 -10.78 8.21
N LEU A 238 7.58 -10.68 9.27
CA LEU A 238 8.03 -11.00 10.64
C LEU A 238 8.61 -12.41 10.75
N ALA A 239 8.08 -13.38 10.01
CA ALA A 239 8.62 -14.73 10.01
C ALA A 239 10.10 -14.85 9.64
N MET A 240 10.67 -13.87 8.94
CA MET A 240 12.11 -13.83 8.66
C MET A 240 12.94 -13.73 9.95
N LEU A 241 12.41 -13.13 11.02
CA LEU A 241 13.09 -13.00 12.32
C LEU A 241 13.43 -14.34 12.98
N TRP A 242 12.70 -15.41 12.67
CA TRP A 242 12.95 -16.75 13.22
C TRP A 242 13.24 -17.82 12.18
N ARG A 243 12.97 -17.57 10.88
CA ARG A 243 13.31 -18.49 9.79
C ARG A 243 14.70 -18.23 9.22
N HIS A 244 15.05 -16.96 9.05
CA HIS A 244 16.32 -16.51 8.47
C HIS A 244 16.87 -15.30 9.23
N PRO A 245 17.09 -15.39 10.56
CA PRO A 245 17.61 -14.27 11.34
C PRO A 245 18.95 -13.73 10.81
N GLU A 246 19.75 -14.58 10.17
CA GLU A 246 21.01 -14.21 9.52
C GLU A 246 20.84 -13.21 8.37
N ASN A 247 19.65 -13.13 7.78
CA ASN A 247 19.33 -12.22 6.68
C ASN A 247 18.62 -10.94 7.16
N VAL A 248 18.48 -10.74 8.47
CA VAL A 248 17.75 -9.59 9.04
C VAL A 248 18.67 -8.70 9.86
N GLU A 249 18.97 -7.52 9.32
CA GLU A 249 19.61 -6.43 10.04
C GLU A 249 18.55 -5.40 10.45
N LEU A 250 17.99 -5.52 11.66
CA LEU A 250 16.84 -4.73 12.14
C LEU A 250 17.01 -3.21 11.97
N ASP A 251 18.22 -2.68 12.17
CA ASP A 251 18.51 -1.25 12.04
C ASP A 251 18.46 -0.73 10.59
N LYS A 252 18.51 -1.63 9.60
CA LYS A 252 18.41 -1.29 8.17
C LYS A 252 17.00 -1.46 7.62
N ILE A 253 16.06 -1.97 8.41
CA ILE A 253 14.70 -2.26 7.96
C ILE A 253 13.93 -0.96 7.77
N LYS A 254 13.38 -0.80 6.57
CA LYS A 254 12.62 0.39 6.17
C LYS A 254 11.12 0.14 6.21
N VAL A 255 10.71 -1.11 5.95
CA VAL A 255 9.31 -1.50 5.83
C VAL A 255 9.10 -2.85 6.51
N VAL A 256 8.07 -2.96 7.33
CA VAL A 256 7.68 -4.19 8.02
C VAL A 256 6.28 -4.59 7.61
N HIS A 257 6.10 -5.88 7.37
CA HIS A 257 4.84 -6.50 6.96
C HIS A 257 4.34 -7.42 8.05
N TYR A 258 3.27 -6.98 8.72
CA TYR A 258 2.65 -7.71 9.82
C TYR A 258 1.64 -8.73 9.26
N CYS A 259 2.06 -9.64 8.37
CA CYS A 259 1.16 -10.62 7.71
C CYS A 259 0.92 -11.89 8.52
N ASP A 260 1.84 -12.27 9.40
CA ASP A 260 1.74 -13.47 10.23
C ASP A 260 0.52 -13.44 11.16
N HIS A 261 -0.04 -14.60 11.48
CA HIS A 261 -1.19 -14.70 12.37
C HIS A 261 -0.85 -14.13 13.77
N GLY A 262 -1.69 -13.22 14.27
CA GLY A 262 -1.48 -12.53 15.55
C GLY A 262 -0.59 -11.28 15.47
N SER A 263 0.03 -11.01 14.32
CA SER A 263 1.00 -9.91 14.21
C SER A 263 0.41 -8.53 13.99
N LYS A 264 -0.88 -8.41 13.62
CA LYS A 264 -1.51 -7.11 13.37
C LYS A 264 -1.39 -6.22 14.62
N PRO A 265 -0.71 -5.07 14.56
CA PRO A 265 -0.45 -4.26 15.76
C PRO A 265 -1.70 -3.86 16.53
N TRP A 266 -2.79 -3.52 15.82
CA TRP A 266 -4.08 -3.15 16.41
C TRP A 266 -4.89 -4.31 17.00
N ARG A 267 -4.42 -5.55 16.88
CA ARG A 267 -4.99 -6.76 17.49
C ARG A 267 -3.96 -7.57 18.27
N PHE A 268 -2.77 -7.00 18.49
CA PHE A 268 -1.65 -7.75 19.01
C PHE A 268 -1.90 -8.19 20.46
N THR A 269 -1.80 -9.50 20.72
CA THR A 269 -1.95 -10.06 22.07
C THR A 269 -0.66 -10.64 22.63
N GLY A 270 0.33 -10.90 21.77
CA GLY A 270 1.57 -11.60 22.13
C GLY A 270 1.41 -13.10 22.42
N LYS A 271 0.22 -13.69 22.19
CA LYS A 271 -0.08 -15.09 22.55
C LYS A 271 0.09 -16.06 21.40
N GLU A 272 -0.06 -15.58 20.17
CA GLU A 272 0.10 -16.40 18.97
C GLU A 272 1.57 -16.82 18.79
N LYS A 273 1.78 -17.86 17.98
CA LYS A 273 3.11 -18.46 17.77
C LYS A 273 4.14 -17.39 17.36
N ASN A 274 5.25 -17.31 18.10
CA ASN A 274 6.35 -16.37 17.91
C ASN A 274 6.01 -14.88 18.17
N MET A 275 4.79 -14.55 18.62
CA MET A 275 4.41 -13.17 18.94
C MET A 275 4.90 -12.74 20.33
N ASP A 276 5.40 -13.67 21.14
CA ASP A 276 6.00 -13.42 22.45
C ASP A 276 7.46 -12.93 22.36
N ARG A 277 8.06 -12.93 21.17
CA ARG A 277 9.45 -12.50 20.94
C ARG A 277 9.61 -11.00 21.16
N GLU A 278 10.76 -10.63 21.73
CA GLU A 278 11.08 -9.23 22.03
C GLU A 278 11.27 -8.36 20.78
N ASP A 279 11.82 -8.92 19.70
CA ASP A 279 11.96 -8.21 18.42
C ASP A 279 10.61 -7.91 17.78
N VAL A 280 9.64 -8.84 17.85
CA VAL A 280 8.26 -8.63 17.40
C VAL A 280 7.56 -7.57 18.23
N LYS A 281 7.63 -7.64 19.57
CA LYS A 281 7.04 -6.63 20.46
C LYS A 281 7.60 -5.24 20.19
N MET A 282 8.91 -5.11 20.03
CA MET A 282 9.57 -3.85 19.68
C MET A 282 9.05 -3.27 18.35
N LEU A 283 8.84 -4.12 17.33
CA LEU A 283 8.28 -3.66 16.05
C LEU A 283 6.80 -3.25 16.18
N VAL A 284 6.02 -3.91 17.05
CA VAL A 284 4.65 -3.52 17.36
C VAL A 284 4.61 -2.18 18.12
N ASP A 285 5.51 -1.97 19.08
CA ASP A 285 5.62 -0.71 19.82
C ASP A 285 5.98 0.45 18.86
N LYS A 286 6.95 0.24 17.95
CA LYS A 286 7.28 1.22 16.91
C LYS A 286 6.09 1.55 15.99
N TRP A 287 5.18 0.61 15.78
CA TRP A 287 3.96 0.87 15.02
C TRP A 287 3.01 1.78 15.80
N TRP A 288 2.82 1.52 17.10
CA TRP A 288 2.00 2.36 17.99
C TRP A 288 2.58 3.76 18.15
N ASP A 289 3.91 3.89 18.25
CA ASP A 289 4.60 5.19 18.25
C ASP A 289 4.26 6.05 17.02
N ILE A 290 3.99 5.43 15.86
CA ILE A 290 3.55 6.14 14.65
C ILE A 290 2.05 6.40 14.68
N TYR A 291 1.26 5.39 15.06
CA TYR A 291 -0.20 5.48 15.04
C TYR A 291 -0.73 6.53 16.03
N ASP A 292 -0.17 6.58 17.25
CA ASP A 292 -0.60 7.47 18.33
C ASP A 292 0.02 8.88 18.24
N ASP A 293 1.00 9.11 17.36
CA ASP A 293 1.60 10.43 17.17
C ASP A 293 0.64 11.36 16.39
N GLU A 294 -0.01 12.27 17.12
CA GLU A 294 -0.92 13.30 16.58
C GLU A 294 -0.18 14.36 15.75
N THR A 295 1.13 14.52 15.92
CA THR A 295 1.93 15.44 15.09
C THR A 295 2.03 14.94 13.65
N LEU A 296 1.83 13.64 13.46
CA LEU A 296 1.72 13.01 12.15
C LEU A 296 0.29 13.05 11.60
N ASP A 297 -0.72 13.59 12.26
CA ASP A 297 -2.04 13.72 11.63
C ASP A 297 -2.01 14.69 10.45
N TYR A 298 -2.81 14.40 9.42
CA TYR A 298 -2.88 15.26 8.25
C TYR A 298 -3.52 16.62 8.58
N ARG A 299 -2.69 17.66 8.57
CA ARG A 299 -3.16 19.05 8.72
C ARG A 299 -3.46 19.61 7.34
N ARG A 300 -4.75 19.78 7.03
CA ARG A 300 -5.15 20.53 5.84
C ARG A 300 -4.64 21.96 6.00
N THR A 301 -3.62 22.35 5.25
CA THR A 301 -3.21 23.76 5.20
C THR A 301 -4.41 24.53 4.67
N ALA A 302 -5.01 25.35 5.53
CA ALA A 302 -6.01 26.32 5.10
C ALA A 302 -5.31 27.25 4.11
N VAL A 303 -5.55 27.03 2.82
CA VAL A 303 -5.21 28.03 1.81
C VAL A 303 -6.02 29.27 2.20
N GLY A 304 -5.30 30.31 2.62
CA GLY A 304 -5.88 31.50 3.23
C GLY A 304 -7.00 32.08 2.38
N ASP A 305 -8.17 32.21 3.01
CA ASP A 305 -9.25 33.02 2.48
C ASP A 305 -8.83 34.49 2.63
N GLY A 306 -8.06 34.96 1.66
CA GLY A 306 -7.74 36.37 1.47
C GLY A 306 -8.98 37.09 0.94
N GLY A 307 -9.95 37.32 1.80
CA GLY A 307 -11.18 38.06 1.52
C GLY A 307 -11.42 39.11 2.59
N GLY A 308 -10.81 40.29 2.44
CA GLY A 308 -11.20 41.47 3.20
C GLY A 308 -12.65 41.83 2.88
N GLY A 309 -13.51 41.79 3.89
CA GLY A 309 -14.91 42.20 3.82
C GLY A 309 -15.31 42.90 5.12
N THR A 310 -15.41 44.22 5.04
CA THR A 310 -15.84 45.16 6.08
C THR A 310 -17.33 45.01 6.43
N GLY A 311 -17.67 45.05 7.73
CA GLY A 311 -19.00 45.34 8.28
C GLY A 311 -20.01 44.19 8.15
N VAL A 312 -20.88 43.88 9.11
CA VAL A 312 -21.55 44.68 10.13
C VAL A 312 -21.90 43.74 11.29
N GLY A 313 -21.72 44.19 12.53
CA GLY A 313 -22.11 43.44 13.72
C GLY A 313 -23.63 43.34 13.87
N VAL A 314 -24.10 42.17 14.30
CA VAL A 314 -25.38 42.02 14.98
C VAL A 314 -25.16 41.02 16.12
N ASP A 315 -25.09 41.57 17.34
CA ASP A 315 -25.38 40.85 18.57
C ASP A 315 -26.79 40.26 18.48
N GLN A 316 -26.94 38.98 18.83
CA GLN A 316 -28.14 38.52 19.54
C GLN A 316 -27.84 37.26 20.35
N THR A 317 -27.84 37.48 21.66
CA THR A 317 -27.93 36.51 22.75
C THR A 317 -29.15 35.60 22.61
N GLY A 318 -28.98 34.30 22.85
CA GLY A 318 -30.08 33.34 22.88
C GLY A 318 -29.68 31.99 23.45
N SER A 319 -29.54 31.92 24.77
CA SER A 319 -29.43 30.67 25.53
C SER A 319 -30.72 29.84 25.39
N SER A 320 -30.63 28.58 24.97
CA SER A 320 -31.55 27.55 25.46
C SER A 320 -30.92 26.16 25.39
N THR A 321 -30.50 25.69 26.55
CA THR A 321 -30.31 24.28 26.89
C THR A 321 -31.61 23.50 26.72
N LEU A 322 -31.59 22.39 25.98
CA LEU A 322 -32.62 21.36 26.08
C LEU A 322 -31.97 19.99 26.35
N ARG A 323 -32.33 19.47 27.52
CA ARG A 323 -32.01 18.16 28.09
C ARG A 323 -32.56 17.01 27.24
N ALA A 324 -31.82 15.91 27.22
CA ALA A 324 -32.29 14.57 26.89
C ALA A 324 -33.34 14.07 27.91
N PRO A 325 -34.30 13.22 27.50
CA PRO A 325 -35.01 12.34 28.41
C PRO A 325 -34.34 10.96 28.47
N ALA A 326 -34.30 10.42 29.69
CA ALA A 326 -33.88 9.07 30.00
C ALA A 326 -35.02 8.05 29.73
N ALA A 327 -34.58 6.83 29.46
CA ALA A 327 -35.22 5.51 29.47
C ALA A 327 -36.66 5.36 30.01
N ALA A 328 -37.42 4.56 29.28
CA ALA A 328 -38.22 3.45 29.82
C ALA A 328 -37.97 2.22 28.96
#